data_AF-A0A368VJG9-F1
#
_entry.id   AF-A0A368VJG9-F1
#
_cell.length_a   1.000
_cell.length_b   1.000
_cell.length_c   1.000
_cell.angle_alpha   90.00
_cell.angle_beta   90.00
_cell.angle_gamma   90.00
#
_symmetry.space_group_name_H-M   'P 1'
#
loop_
_entity.id
_entity.type
_entity.pdbx_description
1 polymer ?
#
loop_
_entity_poly.entity_id
_entity_poly.type
_entity_poly.pdbx_seq_one_letter_code
_entity_poly.pdbx_strand_id
1 'polypeptide(L)'
;MSEDSAPIDDKAHIRDQLDFTDAEWIASTEDDEEPGVEIAFVDGYVGMRNGADPDGPVLVFTPEEWDAFVAGAKDGEFDEP
;
A
#
# COMPACT_ATOMS: atom_id res chain seq x y z
N MET A 1 -22.79 -21.18 -7.30
CA MET A 1 -22.38 -19.76 -7.36
C MET A 1 -21.67 -19.53 -6.06
N SER A 2 -20.34 -19.53 -6.09
CA SER A 2 -19.52 -19.38 -4.89
C SER A 2 -19.73 -17.96 -4.36
N GLU A 3 -20.01 -17.85 -3.07
CA GLU A 3 -20.22 -16.60 -2.36
C GLU A 3 -18.97 -15.72 -2.52
N ASP A 4 -19.13 -14.62 -3.26
CA ASP A 4 -18.20 -13.51 -3.32
C ASP A 4 -18.25 -12.83 -1.95
N SER A 5 -17.45 -13.35 -1.02
CA SER A 5 -17.23 -12.73 0.28
C SER A 5 -16.42 -11.47 0.03
N ALA A 6 -17.10 -10.37 -0.28
CA ALA A 6 -16.49 -9.05 -0.27
C ALA A 6 -15.73 -8.90 1.06
N PRO A 7 -14.40 -8.69 1.05
CA PRO A 7 -13.64 -8.52 2.28
C PRO A 7 -14.19 -7.28 2.98
N ILE A 8 -14.42 -7.44 4.27
CA ILE A 8 -15.02 -6.46 5.16
C ILE A 8 -14.14 -5.19 5.12
N ASP A 9 -14.60 -4.15 4.42
CA ASP A 9 -13.95 -2.83 4.32
C ASP A 9 -14.16 -2.02 5.63
N ASP A 10 -13.82 -2.63 6.77
CA ASP A 10 -13.78 -1.96 8.09
C ASP A 10 -12.34 -1.50 8.42
N LYS A 11 -11.51 -1.20 7.41
CA LYS A 11 -10.13 -0.72 7.62
C LYS A 11 -10.03 0.66 8.21
N ALA A 12 -11.08 1.47 8.06
CA ALA A 12 -11.08 2.84 8.57
C ALA A 12 -10.70 2.88 10.06
N HIS A 13 -11.09 1.87 10.84
CA HIS A 13 -10.76 1.83 12.26
C HIS A 13 -9.30 1.42 12.56
N ILE A 14 -8.61 0.74 11.63
CA ILE A 14 -7.27 0.17 11.84
C ILE A 14 -6.19 1.14 11.35
N ARG A 15 -6.49 1.94 10.32
CA ARG A 15 -5.55 2.93 9.75
C ARG A 15 -4.98 3.87 10.81
N ASP A 16 -5.82 4.36 11.71
CA ASP A 16 -5.39 5.26 12.79
C ASP A 16 -4.67 4.55 13.96
N GLN A 17 -4.62 3.21 13.96
CA GLN A 17 -3.98 2.40 14.99
C GLN A 17 -2.60 1.88 14.59
N LEU A 18 -2.26 1.90 13.30
CA LEU A 18 -0.96 1.45 12.79
C LEU A 18 0.10 2.53 13.02
N ASP A 19 1.21 2.13 13.63
CA ASP A 19 2.35 3.01 13.84
C ASP A 19 3.44 2.74 12.80
N PHE A 20 3.69 3.72 11.94
CA PHE A 20 4.72 3.66 10.90
C PHE A 20 6.02 4.38 11.27
N THR A 21 6.12 4.90 12.50
CA THR A 21 7.25 5.73 12.95
C THR A 21 8.61 5.03 12.78
N ASP A 22 8.67 3.73 13.11
CA ASP A 22 9.89 2.91 13.00
C ASP A 22 9.83 1.90 11.83
N ALA A 23 8.95 2.14 10.85
CA ALA A 23 8.78 1.23 9.73
C ALA A 23 10.00 1.24 8.78
N GLU A 24 10.38 0.06 8.29
CA GLU A 24 11.40 -0.07 7.24
C GLU A 24 10.73 0.16 5.87
N TRP A 25 11.00 1.32 5.29
CA TRP A 25 10.46 1.73 3.98
C TRP A 25 11.35 1.24 2.84
N ILE A 26 10.71 0.67 1.82
CA ILE A 26 11.35 0.12 0.61
C ILE A 26 10.92 0.99 -0.57
N ALA A 27 11.88 1.67 -1.18
CA ALA A 27 11.65 2.53 -2.34
C ALA A 27 11.44 1.73 -3.63
N SER A 28 10.60 2.26 -4.53
CA SER A 28 10.35 1.69 -5.85
C SER A 28 11.51 1.89 -6.83
N THR A 29 12.46 2.76 -6.50
CA THR A 29 13.64 3.08 -7.29
C THR A 29 14.90 3.09 -6.42
N GLU A 30 16.06 3.01 -7.07
CA GLU A 30 17.37 3.22 -6.46
C GLU A 30 17.81 4.70 -6.52
N ASP A 31 17.04 5.58 -7.17
CA ASP A 31 17.31 7.01 -7.28
C ASP A 31 16.87 7.79 -6.04
N ASP A 32 17.81 8.15 -5.16
CA ASP A 32 17.56 8.94 -3.95
C ASP A 32 17.00 10.35 -4.22
N GLU A 33 17.24 10.91 -5.41
CA GLU A 33 16.75 12.24 -5.79
C GLU A 33 15.27 12.23 -6.23
N GLU A 34 14.75 11.07 -6.64
CA GLU A 34 13.38 10.86 -7.10
C GLU A 34 12.79 9.58 -6.49
N PRO A 35 12.59 9.51 -5.16
CA PRO A 35 12.31 8.27 -4.43
C PRO A 35 10.99 7.56 -4.82
N GLY A 36 10.13 8.21 -5.60
CA GLY A 36 8.93 7.60 -6.17
C GLY A 36 7.94 7.15 -5.11
N VAL A 37 7.51 5.88 -5.18
CA VAL A 37 6.63 5.25 -4.19
C VAL A 37 7.46 4.43 -3.23
N GLU A 38 7.14 4.51 -1.93
CA GLU A 38 7.71 3.64 -0.91
C GLU A 38 6.64 2.76 -0.29
N ILE A 39 7.02 1.53 0.09
CA ILE A 39 6.16 0.61 0.82
C ILE A 39 6.80 0.14 2.12
N ALA A 40 5.99 -0.17 3.14
CA ALA A 40 6.44 -0.79 4.37
C ALA A 40 5.42 -1.81 4.88
N PHE A 41 5.91 -2.80 5.63
CA PHE A 41 5.08 -3.84 6.24
C PHE A 41 5.00 -3.62 7.75
N VAL A 42 3.80 -3.39 8.27
CA VAL A 42 3.55 -3.11 9.71
C VAL A 42 2.33 -3.89 10.16
N ASP A 43 2.47 -4.67 11.24
CA ASP A 43 1.39 -5.45 11.87
C ASP A 43 0.54 -6.31 10.90
N GLY A 44 1.16 -6.79 9.81
CA GLY A 44 0.49 -7.59 8.78
C GLY A 44 -0.26 -6.78 7.71
N TYR A 45 -0.12 -5.46 7.71
CA TYR A 45 -0.62 -4.54 6.68
C TYR A 45 0.51 -4.02 5.80
N VAL A 46 0.14 -3.51 4.64
CA VAL A 46 1.06 -2.79 3.74
C VAL A 46 0.73 -1.31 3.76
N GLY A 47 1.68 -0.49 4.17
CA GLY A 47 1.65 0.96 3.99
C GLY A 47 2.31 1.34 2.67
N MET A 48 1.71 2.29 1.95
CA MET A 48 2.26 2.89 0.74
C MET A 48 2.23 4.41 0.88
N ARG A 49 3.33 5.08 0.55
CA ARG A 49 3.42 6.55 0.57
C ARG A 49 4.19 7.10 -0.63
N ASN A 50 4.10 8.41 -0.81
CA ASN A 50 4.99 9.14 -1.71
C ASN A 50 6.35 9.31 -1.02
N GLY A 51 7.42 8.73 -1.57
CA GLY A 51 8.77 8.85 -1.02
C GLY A 51 9.30 10.29 -1.04
N ALA A 52 8.79 11.14 -1.93
CA ALA A 52 9.15 12.57 -1.97
C ALA A 52 8.41 13.41 -0.92
N ASP A 53 7.43 12.81 -0.22
CA ASP A 53 6.69 13.42 0.88
C ASP A 53 6.49 12.41 2.04
N PRO A 54 7.56 12.07 2.79
CA PRO A 54 7.52 11.04 3.84
C PRO A 54 6.54 11.29 4.98
N ASP A 55 6.26 12.57 5.27
CA ASP A 55 5.30 13.04 6.29
C ASP A 55 3.86 13.13 5.76
N GLY A 56 3.67 12.83 4.47
CA GLY A 56 2.38 12.81 3.80
C GLY A 56 1.50 11.62 4.22
N PRO A 57 0.31 11.49 3.61
CA PRO A 57 -0.61 10.41 3.94
C PRO A 57 -0.07 9.03 3.54
N VAL A 58 -0.28 8.05 4.41
CA VAL A 58 0.00 6.63 4.14
C VAL A 58 -1.30 5.92 3.73
N LEU A 59 -1.29 5.30 2.55
CA LEU A 59 -2.34 4.40 2.11
C LEU A 59 -2.09 3.01 2.72
N VAL A 60 -3.11 2.43 3.32
CA VAL A 60 -2.99 1.13 4.01
C VAL A 60 -3.87 0.09 3.32
N PHE A 61 -3.26 -1.06 3.04
CA PHE A 61 -3.84 -2.23 2.39
C PHE A 61 -3.83 -3.45 3.32
N THR A 62 -4.84 -4.32 3.21
CA THR A 62 -4.75 -5.69 3.75
C THR A 62 -3.80 -6.49 2.87
N PRO A 63 -3.32 -7.65 3.34
CA PRO A 63 -2.68 -8.63 2.47
C PRO A 63 -3.50 -8.92 1.20
N GLU A 64 -4.82 -9.16 1.34
CA GLU A 64 -5.69 -9.49 0.20
C GLU A 64 -5.86 -8.33 -0.80
N GLU A 65 -6.02 -7.09 -0.30
CA GLU A 65 -6.09 -5.91 -1.18
C GLU A 65 -4.75 -5.62 -1.85
N TRP A 66 -3.64 -5.84 -1.13
CA TRP A 66 -2.31 -5.66 -1.69
C TRP A 66 -2.06 -6.65 -2.82
N ASP A 67 -2.41 -7.92 -2.62
CA ASP A 67 -2.31 -8.96 -3.65
C ASP A 67 -3.14 -8.59 -4.89
N ALA A 68 -4.38 -8.11 -4.69
CA ALA A 68 -5.25 -7.65 -5.77
C ALA A 68 -4.67 -6.42 -6.49
N PHE A 69 -4.18 -5.42 -5.73
CA PHE A 69 -3.55 -4.21 -6.28
C PHE A 69 -2.34 -4.54 -7.15
N VAL A 70 -1.43 -5.39 -6.66
CA VAL A 70 -0.24 -5.83 -7.40
C VAL A 70 -0.61 -6.63 -8.64
N ALA A 71 -1.65 -7.48 -8.56
CA ALA A 71 -2.13 -8.23 -9.71
C ALA A 71 -2.68 -7.30 -10.80
N GLY A 72 -3.54 -6.33 -10.45
CA GLY A 72 -4.08 -5.35 -11.39
C GLY A 72 -2.99 -4.47 -12.02
N ALA A 73 -2.02 -4.01 -11.21
CA ALA A 73 -0.89 -3.24 -11.71
C ALA A 73 -0.05 -4.01 -12.73
N LYS A 74 0.18 -5.32 -12.51
CA LYS A 74 0.90 -6.17 -13.46
C LYS A 74 0.12 -6.45 -14.74
N ASP A 75 -1.22 -6.43 -14.67
CA ASP A 75 -2.09 -6.58 -15.85
C ASP A 75 -2.19 -5.28 -16.67
N GLY A 76 -1.57 -4.19 -16.19
CA GLY A 76 -1.62 -2.88 -16.84
C GLY A 76 -2.95 -2.15 -16.61
N GLU A 77 -3.70 -2.50 -15.57
CA GLU A 77 -5.00 -1.85 -15.27
C GLU A 77 -4.87 -0.35 -14.98
N PHE A 78 -3.68 0.11 -14.60
CA PHE A 78 -3.35 1.51 -14.33
C PHE A 78 -2.52 2.18 -15.44
N ASP A 79 -2.24 1.49 -16.54
CA ASP A 79 -1.56 2.08 -17.69
C ASP A 79 -2.58 2.92 -18.48
N GLU A 80 -2.80 4.16 -18.05
CA GLU A 80 -3.66 5.10 -18.77
C GLU A 80 -3.13 5.33 -20.23
N PRO A 81 -4.03 5.51 -21.21
CA PRO A 81 -3.70 5.54 -22.64
C PRO A 81 -2.89 6.74 -23.13
#